data_AF-A0A381V6C4-F1
#
_entry.id   AF-A0A381V6C4-F1
#
_cell.length_a   1.000
_cell.length_b   1.000
_cell.length_c   1.000
_cell.angle_alpha   90.00
_cell.angle_beta   90.00
_cell.angle_gamma   90.00
#
_symmetry.space_group_name_H-M   'P 1'
#
loop_
_entity.id
_entity.type
_entity.pdbx_description
1 polymer ?
#
loop_
_entity_poly.entity_id
_entity_poly.type
_entity_poly.pdbx_seq_one_letter_code
_entity_poly.pdbx_strand_id
1 'polypeptide(L)'
;MARRKNKDNKAHYVDNSVFLEAMIQYKSEYDNAKKNDLDLPQISEYLGSVFLKIAQRLSFRPNFINYAFKNDMISDGIENCLHYIHNFNPEKSNNPFAYFTQIIYYAFIRRIQKEKKQLYIKYKSMQNYDTIPGYMDVDKTNDVPNPIGDYKNSDFRIVVDEFVDTFEKSKKKKAVVKKTESKLELFMSAIV
;
A
#
# COMPACT_ATOMS: atom_id res chain seq x y z
N MET A 1 -6.36 36.25 2.59
CA MET A 1 -5.87 34.93 2.17
C MET A 1 -5.56 34.97 0.68
N ALA A 2 -4.28 34.90 0.29
CA ALA A 2 -3.88 35.00 -1.10
C ALA A 2 -4.33 33.74 -1.87
N ARG A 3 -5.22 33.92 -2.86
CA ARG A 3 -5.58 32.86 -3.82
C ARG A 3 -4.32 32.48 -4.61
N ARG A 4 -3.87 31.23 -4.48
CA ARG A 4 -2.79 30.68 -5.32
C ARG A 4 -3.20 30.85 -6.79
N LYS A 5 -2.37 31.52 -7.58
CA LYS A 5 -2.46 31.57 -9.05
C LYS A 5 -2.69 30.15 -9.58
N ASN A 6 -3.78 29.95 -10.32
CA ASN A 6 -3.99 28.73 -11.11
C ASN A 6 -2.84 28.66 -12.10
N LYS A 7 -1.87 27.79 -11.80
CA LYS A 7 -0.79 27.40 -12.69
C LYS A 7 -1.45 26.74 -13.89
N ASP A 8 -1.15 27.25 -15.09
CA ASP A 8 -1.69 26.81 -16.37
C ASP A 8 -2.01 25.32 -16.38
N ASN A 9 -3.20 24.97 -16.91
CA ASN A 9 -3.69 23.60 -17.11
C ASN A 9 -2.66 22.81 -17.94
N LYS A 10 -1.58 22.37 -17.29
CA LYS A 10 -0.64 21.43 -17.88
C LYS A 10 -1.46 20.19 -18.17
N ALA A 11 -1.59 19.87 -19.45
CA ALA A 11 -2.20 18.65 -19.91
C ALA A 11 -1.74 17.51 -19.01
N HIS A 12 -2.70 16.92 -18.32
CA HIS A 12 -2.42 15.86 -17.39
C HIS A 12 -1.86 14.69 -18.23
N TYR A 13 -0.90 13.93 -17.70
CA TYR A 13 -0.21 12.86 -18.44
C TYR A 13 -1.13 11.65 -18.77
N VAL A 14 -2.39 11.76 -18.35
CA VAL A 14 -3.53 10.91 -18.69
C VAL A 14 -4.65 11.89 -19.01
N ASP A 15 -5.26 11.74 -20.19
CA ASP A 15 -6.46 12.50 -20.54
C ASP A 15 -7.68 11.89 -19.83
N ASN A 16 -8.31 12.68 -18.96
CA ASN A 16 -9.39 12.19 -18.13
C ASN A 16 -10.70 12.01 -18.90
N SER A 17 -10.94 12.74 -20.00
CA SER A 17 -12.14 12.54 -20.82
C SER A 17 -12.09 11.18 -21.51
N VAL A 18 -11.01 10.90 -22.22
CA VAL A 18 -10.78 9.62 -22.91
C VAL A 18 -10.76 8.47 -21.90
N PHE A 19 -10.19 8.68 -20.71
CA PHE A 19 -10.21 7.68 -19.66
C PHE A 19 -11.63 7.42 -19.13
N LEU A 20 -12.45 8.45 -18.93
CA LEU A 20 -13.84 8.30 -18.52
C LEU A 20 -14.67 7.56 -19.57
N GLU A 21 -14.52 7.90 -20.85
CA GLU A 21 -15.21 7.22 -21.94
C GLU A 21 -14.88 5.73 -21.99
N ALA A 22 -13.59 5.37 -21.92
CA ALA A 22 -13.16 3.98 -21.86
C ALA A 22 -13.72 3.23 -20.63
N MET A 23 -13.83 3.90 -19.49
CA MET A 23 -14.42 3.31 -18.28
C MET A 23 -15.92 3.12 -18.40
N ILE A 24 -16.65 4.04 -19.03
CA ILE A 24 -18.09 3.91 -19.30
C ILE A 24 -18.32 2.72 -20.25
N GLN A 25 -17.53 2.62 -21.31
CA GLN A 25 -17.61 1.50 -22.25
C GLN A 25 -17.39 0.16 -21.55
N TYR A 26 -16.27 0.02 -20.83
CA TYR A 26 -15.97 -1.21 -20.09
C TYR A 26 -17.07 -1.57 -19.08
N LYS A 27 -17.62 -0.56 -18.38
CA LYS A 27 -18.69 -0.77 -17.40
C LYS A 27 -19.97 -1.29 -18.07
N SER A 28 -20.33 -0.72 -19.22
CA SER A 28 -21.48 -1.17 -20.01
C SER A 28 -21.32 -2.61 -20.49
N GLU A 29 -20.15 -2.96 -21.02
CA GLU A 29 -19.82 -4.33 -21.46
C GLU A 29 -19.87 -5.31 -20.28
N TYR A 30 -19.31 -4.93 -19.12
CA TYR A 30 -19.29 -5.75 -17.91
C TYR A 30 -20.71 -6.01 -17.37
N ASP A 31 -21.53 -4.97 -17.29
CA ASP A 31 -22.90 -5.10 -16.79
C ASP A 31 -23.78 -5.91 -17.76
N ASN A 32 -23.55 -5.80 -19.07
CA ASN A 32 -24.19 -6.63 -20.09
C ASN A 32 -23.80 -8.11 -19.94
N ALA A 33 -22.50 -8.40 -19.86
CA ALA A 33 -22.00 -9.77 -19.69
C ALA A 33 -22.57 -10.40 -18.43
N LYS A 34 -22.58 -9.66 -17.31
CA LYS A 34 -23.16 -10.13 -16.04
C LYS A 34 -24.66 -10.36 -16.10
N LYS A 35 -25.41 -9.56 -16.86
CA LYS A 35 -26.87 -9.72 -17.02
C LYS A 35 -27.22 -10.93 -17.88
N ASN A 36 -26.38 -11.25 -18.87
CA ASN A 36 -26.60 -12.32 -19.83
C ASN A 36 -25.83 -13.61 -19.49
N ASP A 37 -25.17 -13.67 -18.34
CA ASP A 37 -24.33 -14.80 -17.88
C ASP A 37 -23.25 -15.20 -18.91
N LEU A 38 -22.61 -14.19 -19.51
CA LEU A 38 -21.52 -14.32 -20.47
C LEU A 38 -20.17 -14.12 -19.80
N ASP A 39 -19.11 -14.51 -20.50
CA ASP A 39 -17.73 -14.23 -20.08
C ASP A 39 -17.50 -12.73 -19.89
N LEU A 40 -16.80 -12.38 -18.80
CA LEU A 40 -16.49 -11.00 -18.46
C LEU A 40 -15.60 -10.35 -19.53
N PRO A 41 -15.81 -9.06 -19.86
CA PRO A 41 -15.00 -8.38 -20.85
C PRO A 41 -13.54 -8.31 -20.41
N GLN A 42 -12.64 -8.52 -21.34
CA GLN A 42 -11.23 -8.31 -21.12
C GLN A 42 -10.93 -6.82 -20.96
N ILE A 43 -10.08 -6.48 -20.00
CA ILE A 43 -9.63 -5.10 -19.79
C ILE A 43 -8.75 -4.69 -20.98
N SER A 44 -9.06 -3.55 -21.61
CA SER A 44 -8.33 -3.06 -22.76
C SER A 44 -6.88 -2.67 -22.42
N GLU A 45 -5.99 -2.80 -23.40
CA GLU A 45 -4.58 -2.39 -23.27
C GLU A 45 -4.45 -0.90 -22.92
N TYR A 46 -5.35 -0.06 -23.45
CA TYR A 46 -5.42 1.35 -23.10
C TYR A 46 -5.63 1.56 -21.60
N LEU A 47 -6.64 0.91 -20.99
CA LEU A 47 -6.92 1.02 -19.56
C LEU A 47 -5.72 0.54 -18.72
N GLY A 48 -5.12 -0.59 -19.10
CA GLY A 48 -3.90 -1.10 -18.48
C GLY A 48 -2.75 -0.09 -18.53
N SER A 49 -2.53 0.54 -19.69
CA SER A 49 -1.49 1.56 -19.87
C SER A 49 -1.72 2.80 -19.01
N VAL A 50 -2.99 3.20 -18.81
CA VAL A 50 -3.36 4.33 -17.95
C VAL A 50 -3.06 3.99 -16.49
N PHE A 51 -3.46 2.83 -15.99
CA PHE A 51 -3.15 2.41 -14.61
C PHE A 51 -1.64 2.37 -14.35
N LEU A 52 -0.87 1.84 -15.30
CA LEU A 52 0.58 1.80 -15.22
C LEU A 52 1.18 3.22 -15.13
N LYS A 53 0.74 4.15 -16.00
CA LYS A 53 1.19 5.55 -15.97
C LYS A 53 0.89 6.22 -14.62
N ILE A 54 -0.30 6.01 -14.07
CA ILE A 54 -0.69 6.58 -12.77
C ILE A 54 0.20 6.03 -11.66
N ALA A 55 0.39 4.71 -11.62
CA ALA A 55 1.20 4.05 -10.59
C ALA A 55 2.68 4.48 -10.67
N GLN A 56 3.26 4.51 -11.86
CA GLN A 56 4.63 4.98 -12.08
C GLN A 56 4.81 6.42 -11.61
N ARG A 57 3.93 7.34 -12.03
CA ARG A 57 4.01 8.75 -11.60
C ARG A 57 3.84 8.91 -10.10
N LEU A 58 2.92 8.16 -9.48
CA LEU A 58 2.71 8.19 -8.04
C LEU A 58 3.95 7.70 -7.27
N SER A 59 4.67 6.71 -7.81
CA SER A 59 5.88 6.17 -7.18
C SER A 59 7.00 7.19 -7.00
N PHE A 60 7.04 8.25 -7.81
CA PHE A 60 8.02 9.34 -7.69
C PHE A 60 7.64 10.42 -6.67
N ARG A 61 6.49 10.29 -5.99
CA ARG A 61 6.13 11.23 -4.92
C ARG A 61 7.14 11.12 -3.78
N PRO A 62 7.46 12.21 -3.05
CA PRO A 62 8.42 12.18 -1.94
C PRO A 62 8.10 11.11 -0.88
N ASN A 63 6.83 10.81 -0.69
CA ASN A 63 6.37 9.78 0.26
C ASN A 63 6.77 8.35 -0.15
N PHE A 64 7.07 8.10 -1.43
CA PHE A 64 7.21 6.76 -2.01
C PHE A 64 8.54 6.55 -2.75
N ILE A 65 9.23 7.62 -3.15
CA ILE A 65 10.39 7.56 -4.05
C ILE A 65 11.59 6.76 -3.50
N ASN A 66 11.77 6.72 -2.18
CA ASN A 66 12.94 6.13 -1.53
C ASN A 66 12.76 4.67 -1.08
N TYR A 67 11.66 4.00 -1.45
CA TYR A 67 11.51 2.58 -1.13
C TYR A 67 12.19 1.71 -2.18
N ALA A 68 13.02 0.76 -1.73
CA ALA A 68 13.74 -0.17 -2.62
C ALA A 68 12.79 -1.09 -3.41
N PHE A 69 11.63 -1.42 -2.83
CA PHE A 69 10.59 -2.29 -3.41
C PHE A 69 9.57 -1.51 -4.27
N LYS A 70 10.02 -0.47 -4.98
CA LYS A 70 9.15 0.41 -5.79
C LYS A 70 8.36 -0.34 -6.87
N ASN A 71 9.01 -1.30 -7.53
CA ASN A 71 8.37 -2.09 -8.59
C ASN A 71 7.23 -2.94 -8.03
N ASP A 72 7.44 -3.55 -6.87
CA ASP A 72 6.39 -4.33 -6.20
C ASP A 72 5.21 -3.46 -5.78
N MET A 73 5.47 -2.24 -5.31
CA MET A 73 4.40 -1.28 -5.01
C MET A 73 3.57 -0.98 -6.26
N ILE A 74 4.24 -0.73 -7.40
CA ILE A 74 3.58 -0.46 -8.69
C ILE A 74 2.72 -1.66 -9.11
N SER A 75 3.27 -2.88 -9.03
CA SER A 75 2.55 -4.12 -9.35
C SER A 75 1.30 -4.30 -8.46
N ASP A 76 1.45 -4.19 -7.14
CA ASP A 76 0.31 -4.27 -6.20
C ASP A 76 -0.74 -3.18 -6.51
N GLY A 77 -0.29 -1.98 -6.90
CA GLY A 77 -1.16 -0.88 -7.29
C GLY A 77 -2.02 -1.19 -8.50
N ILE A 78 -1.41 -1.69 -9.57
CA ILE A 78 -2.11 -2.08 -10.81
C ILE A 78 -3.05 -3.24 -10.55
N GLU A 79 -2.59 -4.27 -9.82
CA GLU A 79 -3.42 -5.42 -9.46
C GLU A 79 -4.71 -4.98 -8.75
N ASN A 80 -4.60 -4.05 -7.79
CA ASN A 80 -5.76 -3.49 -7.11
C ASN A 80 -6.67 -2.67 -8.04
N CYS A 81 -6.13 -1.97 -9.03
CA CYS A 81 -6.96 -1.32 -10.05
C CYS A 81 -7.76 -2.34 -10.85
N LEU A 82 -7.14 -3.46 -11.28
CA LEU A 82 -7.80 -4.50 -12.05
C LEU A 82 -8.88 -5.21 -11.23
N HIS A 83 -8.59 -5.56 -9.98
CA HIS A 83 -9.57 -6.20 -9.07
C HIS A 83 -10.80 -5.33 -8.83
N TYR A 84 -10.62 -4.00 -8.74
CA TYR A 84 -11.71 -3.07 -8.38
C TYR A 84 -12.22 -2.22 -9.55
N ILE A 85 -11.82 -2.51 -10.79
CA ILE A 85 -12.18 -1.70 -11.97
C ILE A 85 -13.70 -1.60 -12.17
N HIS A 86 -14.41 -2.71 -11.95
CA HIS A 86 -15.86 -2.83 -12.13
C HIS A 86 -16.68 -2.09 -11.06
N ASN A 87 -16.04 -1.67 -9.96
CA ASN A 87 -16.67 -0.91 -8.88
C ASN A 87 -16.76 0.58 -9.16
N PHE A 88 -16.07 1.09 -10.18
CA PHE A 88 -16.19 2.48 -10.60
C PHE A 88 -17.61 2.72 -11.14
N ASN A 89 -18.27 3.76 -10.64
CA ASN A 89 -19.61 4.17 -11.07
C ASN A 89 -19.54 5.60 -11.66
N PRO A 90 -19.71 5.76 -12.99
CA PRO A 90 -19.72 7.05 -13.66
C PRO A 90 -20.80 8.01 -13.14
N GLU A 91 -21.96 7.52 -12.66
CA GLU A 91 -23.03 8.36 -12.12
C GLU A 91 -22.63 9.06 -10.81
N LYS A 92 -21.72 8.42 -10.04
CA LYS A 92 -21.25 8.95 -8.75
C LYS A 92 -20.02 9.84 -8.91
N SER A 93 -19.19 9.60 -9.91
CA SER A 93 -17.95 10.33 -10.13
C SER A 93 -17.56 10.34 -11.60
N ASN A 94 -17.38 11.53 -12.16
CA ASN A 94 -16.89 11.74 -13.52
C ASN A 94 -15.34 11.77 -13.59
N ASN A 95 -14.65 11.47 -12.49
CA ASN A 95 -13.20 11.53 -12.40
C ASN A 95 -12.60 10.16 -12.04
N PRO A 96 -12.42 9.27 -13.02
CA PRO A 96 -11.75 7.99 -12.81
C PRO A 96 -10.29 8.17 -12.38
N PHE A 97 -9.59 9.20 -12.86
CA PHE A 97 -8.21 9.46 -12.46
C PHE A 97 -8.06 9.59 -10.94
N ALA A 98 -8.91 10.39 -10.28
CA ALA A 98 -8.87 10.56 -8.83
C ALA A 98 -9.22 9.25 -8.10
N TYR A 99 -10.22 8.51 -8.58
CA TYR A 99 -10.63 7.23 -8.02
C TYR A 99 -9.49 6.21 -8.01
N PHE A 100 -8.86 5.97 -9.17
CA PHE A 100 -7.79 5.00 -9.29
C PHE A 100 -6.49 5.47 -8.63
N THR A 101 -6.21 6.78 -8.63
CA THR A 101 -5.08 7.33 -7.84
C THR A 101 -5.21 6.96 -6.36
N GLN A 102 -6.42 7.02 -5.80
CA GLN A 102 -6.67 6.65 -4.40
C GLN A 102 -6.47 5.16 -4.14
N ILE A 103 -6.94 4.31 -5.06
CA ILE A 103 -6.74 2.85 -4.98
C ILE A 103 -5.26 2.52 -4.93
N ILE A 104 -4.47 3.07 -5.87
CA ILE A 104 -3.02 2.85 -5.95
C ILE A 104 -2.33 3.38 -4.69
N TYR A 105 -2.71 4.57 -4.21
CA TYR A 105 -2.15 5.17 -3.00
C TYR A 105 -2.30 4.24 -1.78
N TYR A 106 -3.48 3.66 -1.56
CA TYR A 106 -3.68 2.74 -0.46
C TYR A 106 -2.98 1.39 -0.67
N ALA A 107 -2.87 0.90 -1.92
CA ALA A 107 -2.08 -0.28 -2.23
C ALA A 107 -0.60 -0.08 -1.85
N PHE A 108 -0.02 1.08 -2.19
CA PHE A 108 1.35 1.44 -1.83
C PHE A 108 1.56 1.46 -0.31
N ILE A 109 0.63 2.06 0.44
CA ILE A 109 0.68 2.06 1.91
C ILE A 109 0.63 0.64 2.47
N ARG A 110 -0.25 -0.23 1.93
CA ARG A 110 -0.33 -1.62 2.37
C ARG A 110 0.98 -2.37 2.10
N ARG A 111 1.60 -2.18 0.94
CA ARG A 111 2.89 -2.80 0.62
C ARG A 111 3.97 -2.36 1.60
N ILE A 112 4.10 -1.05 1.84
CA ILE A 112 5.05 -0.50 2.83
C ILE A 112 4.82 -1.09 4.23
N GLN A 113 3.57 -1.23 4.66
CA GLN A 113 3.26 -1.81 5.97
C GLN A 113 3.63 -3.29 6.05
N LYS A 114 3.42 -4.06 4.97
CA LYS A 114 3.83 -5.46 4.87
C LYS A 114 5.35 -5.59 4.97
N GLU A 115 6.09 -4.79 4.22
CA GLU A 115 7.57 -4.78 4.25
C GLU A 115 8.11 -4.37 5.63
N LYS A 116 7.55 -3.31 6.25
CA LYS A 116 7.92 -2.92 7.61
C LYS A 116 7.66 -4.03 8.63
N LYS A 117 6.58 -4.80 8.47
CA LYS A 117 6.28 -5.96 9.33
C LYS A 117 7.29 -7.08 9.12
N GLN A 118 7.70 -7.37 7.89
CA GLN A 118 8.71 -8.39 7.61
C GLN A 118 10.08 -7.99 8.17
N LEU A 119 10.48 -6.71 7.99
CA LEU A 119 11.70 -6.18 8.57
C LEU A 119 11.69 -6.26 10.10
N TYR A 120 10.55 -5.94 10.74
CA TYR A 120 10.38 -6.10 12.17
C TYR A 120 10.55 -7.55 12.64
N ILE A 121 9.99 -8.54 11.93
CA ILE A 121 10.14 -9.96 12.29
C ILE A 121 11.63 -10.36 12.22
N LYS A 122 12.32 -9.94 11.16
CA LYS A 122 13.76 -10.19 10.99
C LYS A 122 14.58 -9.58 12.14
N TYR A 123 14.36 -8.31 12.44
CA TYR A 123 15.08 -7.58 13.49
C TYR A 123 14.77 -8.10 14.91
N LYS A 124 13.51 -8.46 15.18
CA LYS A 124 13.15 -9.08 16.46
C LYS A 124 13.80 -10.45 16.64
N SER A 125 13.90 -11.23 15.56
CA SER A 125 14.63 -12.50 15.58
C SER A 125 16.11 -12.28 15.91
N MET A 126 16.74 -11.25 15.34
CA MET A 126 18.15 -10.88 15.63
C MET A 126 18.36 -10.51 17.11
N GLN A 127 17.47 -9.71 17.71
CA GLN A 127 17.52 -9.41 19.15
C GLN A 127 17.40 -10.68 20.02
N ASN A 128 16.51 -11.59 19.64
CA ASN A 128 16.31 -12.83 20.38
C ASN A 128 17.54 -13.76 20.30
N TYR A 129 18.27 -13.78 19.18
CA TYR A 129 19.51 -14.56 19.03
C TYR A 129 20.63 -14.10 19.97
N ASP A 130 20.79 -12.79 20.17
CA ASP A 130 21.78 -12.25 21.12
C ASP A 130 21.44 -12.61 22.58
N THR A 131 20.14 -12.80 22.86
CA THR A 131 19.63 -13.06 24.21
C THR A 131 19.59 -14.55 24.55
N ILE A 132 19.42 -15.42 23.54
CA ILE A 132 19.31 -16.89 23.71
C ILE A 132 20.18 -17.58 22.65
N PRO A 133 21.45 -17.93 22.97
CA PRO A 133 22.39 -18.53 22.02
C PRO A 133 21.96 -19.89 21.43
N GLY A 134 20.95 -20.55 22.01
CA GLY A 134 20.47 -21.88 21.61
C GLY A 134 19.20 -21.89 20.74
N TYR A 135 18.76 -20.76 20.19
CA TYR A 135 17.47 -20.66 19.49
C TYR A 135 17.50 -21.17 18.04
N MET A 136 18.67 -21.49 17.50
CA MET A 136 18.83 -22.22 16.23
C MET A 136 19.96 -23.23 16.39
N ASP A 137 19.72 -24.48 16.02
CA ASP A 137 20.79 -25.40 15.66
C ASP A 137 21.53 -24.79 14.47
N VAL A 138 22.60 -24.05 14.76
CA VAL A 138 23.55 -23.64 13.73
C VAL A 138 24.24 -24.92 13.33
N ASP A 139 23.74 -25.54 12.26
CA ASP A 139 24.38 -26.68 11.63
C ASP A 139 25.80 -26.25 11.24
N LYS A 140 26.79 -26.66 12.04
CA LYS A 140 28.19 -26.22 11.94
C LYS A 140 28.90 -26.76 10.68
N THR A 141 28.14 -27.40 9.79
CA THR A 141 28.64 -28.20 8.67
C THR A 141 28.74 -27.43 7.36
N ASN A 142 28.22 -26.20 7.27
CA ASN A 142 28.32 -25.39 6.06
C ASN A 142 28.79 -23.97 6.37
N ASP A 143 29.57 -23.38 5.47
CA ASP A 143 29.98 -21.96 5.39
C ASP A 143 28.74 -21.03 5.27
N VAL A 144 27.86 -21.06 6.26
CA VAL A 144 26.71 -20.18 6.35
C VAL A 144 27.23 -18.83 6.84
N PRO A 145 27.01 -17.72 6.09
CA PRO A 145 27.41 -16.39 6.53
C PRO A 145 26.84 -16.13 7.92
N ASN A 146 27.70 -15.90 8.91
CA ASN A 146 27.31 -15.74 10.30
C ASN A 146 26.45 -14.47 10.45
N PRO A 147 25.10 -14.56 10.52
CA PRO A 147 24.23 -13.38 10.49
C PRO A 147 24.34 -12.56 11.79
N ILE A 148 24.99 -13.15 12.81
CA ILE A 148 25.20 -12.60 14.15
C ILE A 148 26.46 -11.71 14.18
N GLY A 149 27.41 -11.90 13.25
CA GLY A 149 28.64 -11.08 13.19
C GLY A 149 28.34 -9.60 13.02
N ASP A 150 27.40 -9.27 12.13
CA ASP A 150 27.01 -7.88 11.84
C ASP A 150 26.19 -7.24 12.97
N TYR A 151 25.44 -8.02 13.74
CA TYR A 151 24.66 -7.54 14.89
C TYR A 151 25.52 -7.18 16.10
N LYS A 152 26.72 -7.76 16.20
CA LYS A 152 27.69 -7.39 17.24
C LYS A 152 28.36 -6.04 16.99
N ASN A 153 28.22 -5.46 15.80
CA ASN A 153 28.62 -4.09 15.53
C ASN A 153 27.68 -3.13 16.27
N SER A 154 28.23 -2.22 17.07
CA SER A 154 27.47 -1.27 17.89
C SER A 154 26.43 -0.49 17.08
N ASP A 155 26.81 -0.06 15.87
CA ASP A 155 26.01 0.86 15.07
C ASP A 155 24.79 0.17 14.44
N PHE A 156 24.96 -1.07 13.97
CA PHE A 156 23.84 -1.84 13.43
C PHE A 156 22.87 -2.26 14.54
N ARG A 157 23.37 -2.62 15.72
CA ARG A 157 22.54 -2.91 16.89
C ARG A 157 21.66 -1.71 17.27
N ILE A 158 22.24 -0.50 17.33
CA ILE A 158 21.48 0.72 17.64
C ILE A 158 20.35 0.94 16.62
N VAL A 159 20.63 0.80 15.32
CA VAL A 159 19.61 0.95 14.26
C VAL A 159 18.50 -0.08 14.39
N VAL A 160 18.84 -1.33 14.69
CA VAL A 160 17.87 -2.42 14.89
C VAL A 160 16.98 -2.13 16.11
N ASP A 161 17.59 -1.81 17.25
CA ASP A 161 16.88 -1.56 18.50
C ASP A 161 15.95 -0.34 18.36
N GLU A 162 16.43 0.77 17.79
CA GLU A 162 15.64 1.97 17.54
C GLU A 162 14.44 1.69 16.62
N PHE A 163 14.65 0.90 15.55
CA PHE A 163 13.59 0.52 14.63
C PHE A 163 12.52 -0.32 15.34
N VAL A 164 12.93 -1.35 16.09
CA VAL A 164 12.01 -2.24 16.82
C VAL A 164 11.18 -1.43 17.81
N ASP A 165 11.83 -0.58 18.60
CA ASP A 165 11.16 0.30 19.57
C ASP A 165 10.14 1.22 18.90
N THR A 166 10.53 1.86 17.81
CA THR A 166 9.66 2.76 17.06
C THR A 166 8.46 2.01 16.48
N PHE A 167 8.69 0.80 15.96
CA PHE A 167 7.65 -0.06 15.43
C PHE A 167 6.67 -0.49 16.53
N GLU A 168 7.15 -0.95 17.68
CA GLU A 168 6.33 -1.35 18.82
C GLU A 168 5.52 -0.18 19.41
N LYS A 169 6.15 1.00 19.57
CA LYS A 169 5.46 2.23 19.99
C LYS A 169 4.35 2.61 19.00
N SER A 170 4.60 2.52 17.70
CA SER A 170 3.58 2.78 16.67
C SER A 170 2.41 1.80 16.75
N LYS A 171 2.68 0.53 17.07
CA LYS A 171 1.68 -0.53 17.22
C LYS A 171 0.81 -0.29 18.47
N LYS A 172 1.44 0.07 19.59
CA LYS A 172 0.76 0.45 20.85
C LYS A 172 -0.16 1.66 20.65
N LYS A 173 0.33 2.72 19.98
CA LYS A 173 -0.49 3.91 19.65
C LYS A 173 -1.73 3.53 18.82
N LYS A 174 -1.56 2.69 17.79
CA LYS A 174 -2.69 2.20 16.97
C LYS A 174 -3.68 1.36 17.78
N ALA A 175 -3.22 0.60 18.78
CA ALA A 175 -4.09 -0.18 19.66
C ALA A 175 -4.91 0.71 20.62
N VAL A 176 -4.30 1.79 21.14
CA VAL A 176 -4.99 2.75 22.01
C VAL A 176 -6.08 3.52 21.24
N VAL A 177 -5.81 3.96 20.02
CA VAL A 177 -6.81 4.64 19.17
C VAL A 177 -8.00 3.74 18.82
N LYS A 178 -7.82 2.41 18.79
CA LYS A 178 -8.93 1.47 18.57
C LYS A 178 -9.77 1.21 19.82
N LYS A 179 -9.27 1.55 21.01
CA LYS A 179 -9.93 1.31 22.31
C LYS A 179 -10.74 2.51 22.82
N THR A 180 -10.72 3.66 22.14
CA THR A 180 -11.65 4.75 22.48
C THR A 180 -13.07 4.27 22.21
N GLU A 181 -13.88 4.22 23.27
CA GLU A 181 -15.25 3.69 23.25
C GLU A 181 -16.05 4.25 22.08
N SER A 182 -16.78 3.38 21.39
CA SER A 182 -17.67 3.83 20.31
C SER A 182 -18.77 4.73 20.90
N LYS A 183 -19.36 5.63 20.09
CA LYS A 183 -20.53 6.43 20.53
C LYS A 183 -21.66 5.57 21.12
N LEU A 184 -21.74 4.31 20.72
CA LEU A 184 -22.71 3.33 21.19
C LEU A 184 -22.37 2.83 22.60
N GLU A 185 -21.08 2.57 22.87
CA GLU A 185 -20.59 2.20 24.21
C GLU A 185 -20.72 3.36 25.20
N LEU A 186 -20.45 4.60 24.76
CA LEU A 186 -20.68 5.82 25.55
C LEU A 186 -22.17 6.07 25.85
N PHE A 187 -23.06 5.67 24.94
CA PHE A 187 -24.51 5.79 25.13
C PHE A 187 -25.04 4.70 26.07
N MET A 188 -24.49 3.49 26.00
CA MET A 188 -24.85 2.37 26.88
C MET A 188 -24.34 2.59 28.32
N SER A 189 -23.19 3.24 28.51
CA SER A 189 -22.64 3.55 29.84
C SER A 189 -23.35 4.71 30.55
N ALA A 190 -24.09 5.56 29.82
CA ALA A 190 -24.86 6.68 30.37
C ALA A 190 -26.30 6.31 30.81
N ILE A 191 -26.74 5.07 30.56
CA ILE A 191 -28.10 4.57 30.89
C ILE A 191 -28.09 3.70 32.16
N VAL A 192 -26.94 3.50 32.80
CA VAL A 192 -26.78 2.82 34.10
C VAL A 192 -26.60 3.83 35.22
#